data_AF-I1J033-F1
#
_entry.id   AF-I1J033-F1
#
_cell.length_a   1.000
_cell.length_b   1.000
_cell.length_c   1.000
_cell.angle_alpha   90.00
_cell.angle_beta   90.00
_cell.angle_gamma   90.00
#
_symmetry.space_group_name_H-M   'P 1'
#
loop_
_entity.id
_entity.type
_entity.pdbx_description
1 polymer ?
#
loop_
_entity_poly.entity_id
_entity_poly.type
_entity_poly.pdbx_seq_one_letter_code
_entity_poly.pdbx_strand_id
1 'polypeptide(L)'
;MSAGDTLDKLVVFLAKRDGIDKLVKTYQYVSKLAHWAAESSHPDLARRAKNWETAAGLSRKVFRSGRSLTGFNTLRRSPGEFGALAVLANAGEMVYFFFDHFTWLSRVGVLEPWLARRMSFVSAFGESVGYVFFIAMDFIMLRRGIRQERKLLREGGGGKEKEGELSKIRTDRVMRLMGTAANLADLVIAIADIEPNPFCNHAVTLGISGLVSAWAGWYRNWPS
;
A
#
# COMPACT_ATOMS: atom_id res chain seq x y z
N MET A 1 -11.93 -25.18 8.36
CA MET A 1 -12.34 -24.33 9.49
C MET A 1 -13.45 -23.44 8.96
N SER A 2 -14.59 -23.37 9.65
CA SER A 2 -15.71 -22.49 9.26
C SER A 2 -15.15 -21.12 8.90
N ALA A 3 -15.48 -20.61 7.70
CA ALA A 3 -15.26 -19.20 7.42
C ALA A 3 -16.12 -18.47 8.45
N GLY A 4 -15.49 -17.97 9.51
CA GLY A 4 -16.17 -17.24 10.55
C GLY A 4 -17.00 -16.11 9.96
N ASP A 5 -17.95 -15.60 10.74
CA ASP A 5 -18.78 -14.50 10.28
C ASP A 5 -17.93 -13.25 9.98
N THR A 6 -18.55 -12.17 9.54
CA THR A 6 -17.83 -10.93 9.20
C THR A 6 -17.01 -10.39 10.39
N LEU A 7 -17.46 -10.61 11.63
CA LEU A 7 -16.74 -10.20 12.83
C LEU A 7 -15.49 -11.05 13.02
N ASP A 8 -15.58 -12.37 12.89
CA ASP A 8 -14.43 -13.27 12.94
C ASP A 8 -13.37 -12.90 11.89
N LYS A 9 -13.82 -12.61 10.66
CA LYS A 9 -12.93 -12.17 9.58
C LYS A 9 -12.24 -10.84 9.90
N LEU A 10 -12.97 -9.90 10.49
CA LEU A 10 -12.42 -8.63 10.95
C LEU A 10 -11.38 -8.83 12.05
N VAL A 11 -11.65 -9.71 13.02
CA VAL A 11 -10.69 -10.04 14.09
C VAL A 11 -9.40 -10.63 13.51
N VAL A 12 -9.50 -11.59 12.58
CA VAL A 12 -8.34 -12.17 11.90
C VAL A 12 -7.57 -11.14 11.07
N PHE A 13 -8.28 -10.23 10.41
CA PHE A 13 -7.66 -9.13 9.66
C PHE A 13 -6.87 -8.21 10.59
N LEU A 14 -7.49 -7.73 11.68
CA LEU A 14 -6.88 -6.78 12.61
C LEU A 14 -5.78 -7.40 13.48
N ALA A 15 -5.80 -8.72 13.69
CA ALA A 15 -4.71 -9.44 14.37
C ALA A 15 -3.39 -9.40 13.57
N LYS A 16 -3.45 -9.13 12.26
CA LYS A 16 -2.26 -8.99 11.42
C LYS A 16 -1.79 -7.54 11.42
N ARG A 17 -0.47 -7.36 11.51
CA ARG A 17 0.20 -6.06 11.37
C ARG A 17 -0.27 -5.28 10.15
N ASP A 18 -0.41 -5.97 9.01
CA ASP A 18 -0.83 -5.33 7.77
C ASP A 18 -2.29 -4.88 7.81
N GLY A 19 -3.17 -5.64 8.48
CA GLY A 19 -4.57 -5.24 8.65
C GLY A 19 -4.71 -4.00 9.51
N ILE A 20 -4.00 -3.91 10.63
CA ILE A 20 -4.02 -2.70 11.47
C ILE A 20 -3.39 -1.49 10.77
N ASP A 21 -2.31 -1.64 9.99
CA ASP A 21 -1.79 -0.54 9.17
C ASP A 21 -2.84 -0.03 8.17
N LYS A 22 -3.57 -0.93 7.48
CA LYS A 22 -4.63 -0.50 6.53
C LYS A 22 -5.80 0.18 7.23
N LEU A 23 -6.19 -0.25 8.42
CA LEU A 23 -7.20 0.44 9.22
C LEU A 23 -6.74 1.86 9.59
N VAL A 24 -5.54 1.99 10.14
CA VAL A 24 -5.03 3.30 10.56
C VAL A 24 -4.74 4.19 9.36
N LYS A 25 -4.40 3.62 8.19
CA LYS A 25 -4.33 4.35 6.91
C LYS A 25 -5.69 4.93 6.54
N THR A 26 -6.78 4.16 6.67
CA THR A 26 -8.14 4.68 6.46
C THR A 26 -8.41 5.86 7.37
N TYR A 27 -8.08 5.77 8.66
CA TYR A 27 -8.26 6.88 9.61
C TYR A 27 -7.48 8.14 9.19
N GLN A 28 -6.22 7.98 8.81
CA GLN A 28 -5.37 9.09 8.36
C GLN A 28 -5.98 9.83 7.16
N TYR A 29 -6.45 9.12 6.15
CA TYR A 29 -6.88 9.76 4.91
C TYR A 29 -8.34 10.20 4.92
N VAL A 30 -9.22 9.52 5.67
CA VAL A 30 -10.56 10.06 5.98
C VAL A 30 -10.44 11.38 6.72
N SER A 31 -9.59 11.46 7.74
CA SER A 31 -9.39 12.69 8.51
C SER A 31 -8.74 13.81 7.71
N LYS A 32 -7.82 13.49 6.77
CA LYS A 32 -7.31 14.48 5.80
C LYS A 32 -8.43 15.10 4.96
N LEU A 33 -9.37 14.29 4.45
CA LEU A 33 -10.51 14.79 3.68
C LEU A 33 -11.50 15.56 4.57
N ALA A 34 -11.74 15.09 5.79
CA ALA A 34 -12.59 15.79 6.76
C ALA A 34 -12.00 17.15 7.14
N HIS A 35 -10.68 17.25 7.32
CA HIS A 35 -9.98 18.52 7.52
C HIS A 35 -10.25 19.48 6.37
N TRP A 36 -10.00 19.03 5.14
CA TRP A 36 -10.21 19.86 3.94
C TRP A 36 -11.67 20.32 3.79
N ALA A 37 -12.64 19.46 4.05
CA ALA A 37 -14.06 19.80 3.97
C ALA A 37 -14.50 20.79 5.06
N ALA A 38 -13.88 20.74 6.24
CA ALA A 38 -14.24 21.59 7.37
C ALA A 38 -13.46 22.92 7.41
N GLU A 39 -12.37 23.05 6.67
CA GLU A 39 -11.40 24.16 6.77
C GLU A 39 -12.05 25.54 6.56
N SER A 40 -13.02 25.64 5.64
CA SER A 40 -13.70 26.91 5.33
C SER A 40 -14.83 27.29 6.30
N SER A 41 -15.42 26.31 6.98
CA SER A 41 -16.73 26.48 7.63
C SER A 41 -16.72 26.15 9.13
N HIS A 42 -15.82 25.27 9.57
CA HIS A 42 -15.74 24.79 10.95
C HIS A 42 -14.29 24.62 11.42
N PRO A 43 -13.59 25.72 11.80
CA PRO A 43 -12.16 25.68 12.15
C PRO A 43 -11.81 24.70 13.27
N ASP A 44 -12.69 24.56 14.27
CA ASP A 44 -12.48 23.61 15.37
C ASP A 44 -12.55 22.15 14.92
N LEU A 45 -13.48 21.82 14.03
CA LEU A 45 -13.58 20.48 13.45
C LEU A 45 -12.39 20.20 12.54
N ALA A 46 -11.99 21.19 11.72
CA ALA A 46 -10.79 21.08 10.89
C ALA A 46 -9.56 20.76 11.76
N ARG A 47 -9.32 21.52 12.83
CA ARG A 47 -8.21 21.27 13.76
C ARG A 47 -8.25 19.86 14.37
N ARG A 48 -9.43 19.38 14.81
CA ARG A 48 -9.57 18.01 15.35
C ARG A 48 -9.28 16.96 14.29
N ALA A 49 -9.77 17.14 13.07
CA ALA A 49 -9.47 16.27 11.94
C ALA A 49 -7.98 16.27 11.60
N LYS A 50 -7.30 17.42 11.66
CA LYS A 50 -5.85 17.51 11.44
C LYS A 50 -5.04 16.75 12.49
N ASN A 51 -5.44 16.86 13.75
CA ASN A 51 -4.81 16.12 14.84
C ASN A 51 -4.99 14.61 14.65
N TRP A 52 -6.18 14.18 14.23
CA TRP A 52 -6.45 12.79 13.92
C TRP A 52 -5.60 12.27 12.74
N GLU A 53 -5.50 13.05 11.64
CA GLU A 53 -4.64 12.73 10.48
C GLU A 53 -3.19 12.50 10.93
N THR A 54 -2.66 13.45 11.71
CA THR A 54 -1.25 13.44 12.12
C THR A 54 -0.96 12.29 13.08
N ALA A 55 -1.84 12.07 14.07
CA ALA A 55 -1.72 10.97 15.02
C ALA A 55 -1.79 9.61 14.33
N ALA A 56 -2.77 9.42 13.44
CA ALA A 56 -2.89 8.19 12.65
C ALA A 56 -1.65 7.96 11.77
N GLY A 57 -1.13 9.00 11.11
CA GLY A 57 0.08 8.93 10.31
C GLY A 57 1.32 8.48 11.11
N LEU A 58 1.50 8.99 12.34
CA LEU A 58 2.59 8.56 13.23
C LEU A 58 2.41 7.11 13.69
N SER A 59 1.21 6.72 14.11
CA SER A 59 0.91 5.34 14.56
C SER A 59 1.20 4.31 13.48
N ARG A 60 0.92 4.62 12.20
CA ARG A 60 1.25 3.72 11.08
C ARG A 60 2.75 3.45 10.95
N LYS A 61 3.60 4.46 11.18
CA LYS A 61 5.05 4.26 11.12
C LYS A 61 5.48 3.24 12.18
N VAL A 62 4.91 3.33 13.39
CA VAL A 62 5.15 2.35 14.47
C VAL A 62 4.69 0.95 14.08
N PHE A 63 3.46 0.80 13.58
CA PHE A 63 2.95 -0.51 13.18
C PHE A 63 3.76 -1.16 12.06
N ARG A 64 4.52 -0.39 11.27
CA ARG A 64 5.36 -0.91 10.19
C ARG A 64 6.79 -1.23 10.65
N SER A 65 7.05 -1.21 11.96
CA SER A 65 8.30 -1.68 12.57
C SER A 65 8.70 -3.07 12.09
N GLY A 66 9.99 -3.19 11.74
CA GLY A 66 10.58 -4.41 11.22
C GLY A 66 10.18 -4.78 9.78
N ARG A 67 9.35 -3.99 9.08
CA ARG A 67 8.93 -4.33 7.72
C ARG A 67 10.07 -4.28 6.69
N SER A 68 11.13 -3.52 6.94
CA SER A 68 12.36 -3.55 6.13
C SER A 68 13.00 -4.95 6.10
N LEU A 69 12.84 -5.75 7.16
CA LEU A 69 13.36 -7.12 7.22
C LEU A 69 12.64 -8.06 6.24
N THR A 70 11.38 -7.76 5.89
CA THR A 70 10.66 -8.52 4.86
C THR A 70 11.34 -8.34 3.50
N GLY A 71 11.63 -7.10 3.09
CA GLY A 71 12.36 -6.80 1.85
C GLY A 71 13.75 -7.43 1.84
N PHE A 72 14.49 -7.32 2.95
CA PHE A 72 15.82 -7.93 3.10
C PHE A 72 15.78 -9.47 2.96
N ASN A 73 14.82 -10.12 3.62
CA ASN A 73 14.68 -11.57 3.56
C ASN A 73 14.29 -12.04 2.14
N THR A 74 13.46 -11.28 1.41
CA THR A 74 13.15 -11.58 0.00
C THR A 74 14.40 -11.49 -0.88
N LEU A 75 15.19 -10.41 -0.71
CA LEU A 75 16.45 -10.25 -1.46
C LEU A 75 17.44 -11.39 -1.19
N ARG A 76 17.54 -11.84 0.06
CA ARG A 76 18.40 -12.96 0.46
C ARG A 76 17.98 -14.29 -0.16
N ARG A 77 16.69 -14.53 -0.35
CA ARG A 77 16.14 -15.85 -0.76
C ARG A 77 16.06 -16.05 -2.29
N SER A 78 16.75 -15.22 -3.07
CA SER A 78 16.72 -15.14 -4.54
C SER A 78 15.46 -14.45 -5.09
N PRO A 79 15.59 -13.50 -6.04
CA PRO A 79 14.50 -12.67 -6.54
C PRO A 79 13.48 -13.38 -7.45
N GLY A 80 13.54 -14.71 -7.56
CA GLY A 80 12.59 -15.51 -8.34
C GLY A 80 12.61 -15.17 -9.84
N GLU A 81 11.48 -15.44 -10.51
CA GLU A 81 11.34 -15.35 -11.97
C GLU A 81 11.48 -13.95 -12.58
N PHE A 82 11.43 -12.90 -11.75
CA PHE A 82 11.49 -11.51 -12.20
C PHE A 82 12.89 -10.90 -12.13
N GLY A 83 13.86 -11.62 -11.57
CA GLY A 83 15.27 -11.21 -11.51
C GLY A 83 15.44 -9.78 -11.01
N ALA A 84 16.04 -8.92 -11.83
CA ALA A 84 16.34 -7.53 -11.48
C ALA A 84 15.11 -6.71 -11.06
N LEU A 85 13.93 -6.95 -11.66
CA LEU A 85 12.70 -6.21 -11.30
C LEU A 85 12.30 -6.47 -9.85
N ALA A 86 12.36 -7.74 -9.42
CA ALA A 86 12.07 -8.10 -8.05
C ALA A 86 13.15 -7.59 -7.08
N VAL A 87 14.43 -7.59 -7.48
CA VAL A 87 15.50 -6.98 -6.67
C VAL A 87 15.22 -5.50 -6.43
N LEU A 88 14.96 -4.73 -7.49
CA LEU A 88 14.75 -3.29 -7.38
C LEU A 88 13.47 -2.96 -6.60
N ALA A 89 12.39 -3.72 -6.82
CA ALA A 89 11.14 -3.54 -6.07
C ALA A 89 11.34 -3.76 -4.55
N ASN A 90 11.95 -4.88 -4.16
CA ASN A 90 12.14 -5.24 -2.76
C ASN A 90 13.23 -4.38 -2.08
N ALA A 91 14.26 -3.96 -2.82
CA ALA A 91 15.25 -3.00 -2.32
C ALA A 91 14.62 -1.63 -2.05
N GLY A 92 13.75 -1.16 -2.94
CA GLY A 92 12.98 0.07 -2.74
C GLY A 92 12.09 0.00 -1.49
N GLU A 93 11.33 -1.09 -1.33
CA GLU A 93 10.49 -1.32 -0.14
C GLU A 93 11.34 -1.39 1.15
N MET A 94 12.51 -2.02 1.10
CA MET A 94 13.44 -2.07 2.23
C MET A 94 13.94 -0.68 2.63
N VAL A 95 14.42 0.12 1.67
CA VAL A 95 14.89 1.50 1.88
C VAL A 95 13.78 2.34 2.48
N TYR A 96 12.58 2.28 1.90
CA TYR A 96 11.40 2.96 2.41
C TYR A 96 11.17 2.68 3.89
N PHE A 97 10.92 1.41 4.25
CA PHE A 97 10.57 1.09 5.63
C PHE A 97 11.71 1.37 6.59
N PHE A 98 12.96 1.23 6.17
CA PHE A 98 14.09 1.53 7.04
C PHE A 98 14.15 3.03 7.37
N PHE A 99 14.12 3.90 6.37
CA PHE A 99 14.23 5.35 6.56
C PHE A 99 12.95 6.01 7.10
N ASP A 100 11.79 5.38 6.90
CA ASP A 100 10.53 5.83 7.50
C ASP A 100 10.58 5.82 9.04
N HIS A 101 11.34 4.89 9.64
CA HIS A 101 11.53 4.83 11.10
C HIS A 101 12.36 5.99 11.63
N PHE A 102 13.40 6.42 10.93
CA PHE A 102 14.17 7.60 11.33
C PHE A 102 13.32 8.87 11.23
N THR A 103 12.45 8.94 10.22
CA THR A 103 11.47 10.02 10.11
C THR A 103 10.51 10.03 11.30
N TRP A 104 10.03 8.85 11.72
CA TRP A 104 9.20 8.72 12.91
C TRP A 104 9.94 9.15 14.19
N LEU A 105 11.14 8.61 14.44
CA LEU A 105 11.97 8.93 15.61
C LEU A 105 12.27 10.43 15.71
N SER A 106 12.54 11.09 14.57
CA SER A 106 12.73 12.54 14.52
C SER A 106 11.45 13.32 14.85
N ARG A 107 10.28 12.87 14.36
CA ARG A 107 8.99 13.52 14.66
C ARG A 107 8.51 13.35 16.10
N VAL A 108 8.92 12.29 16.79
CA VAL A 108 8.59 12.07 18.22
C VAL A 108 9.64 12.65 19.17
N GLY A 109 10.70 13.29 18.65
CA GLY A 109 11.71 13.98 19.46
C GLY A 109 12.84 13.09 19.99
N VAL A 110 12.98 11.86 19.49
CA VAL A 110 14.13 10.99 19.82
C VAL A 110 15.37 11.38 19.02
N LEU A 111 15.18 11.82 17.77
CA LEU A 111 16.24 12.31 16.89
C LEU A 111 16.04 13.79 16.55
N GLU A 112 17.11 14.41 16.06
CA GLU A 112 17.09 15.81 15.63
C GLU A 112 16.00 16.11 14.57
N PRO A 113 15.25 17.23 14.67
CA PRO A 113 14.15 17.54 13.76
C PRO A 113 14.54 17.67 12.28
N TRP A 114 15.77 18.11 11.99
CA TRP A 114 16.25 18.28 10.61
C TRP A 114 16.40 16.95 9.87
N LEU A 115 16.58 15.84 10.60
CA LEU A 115 16.65 14.50 10.02
C LEU A 115 15.31 14.10 9.41
N ALA A 116 14.17 14.51 9.97
CA ALA A 116 12.86 14.14 9.45
C ALA A 116 12.72 14.43 7.96
N ARG A 117 13.13 15.61 7.48
CA ARG A 117 13.00 15.98 6.07
C ARG A 117 13.90 15.13 5.17
N ARG A 118 15.17 14.94 5.55
CA ARG A 118 16.13 14.15 4.75
C ARG A 118 15.74 12.68 4.70
N MET A 119 15.36 12.11 5.84
CA MET A 119 14.95 10.71 5.93
C MET A 119 13.62 10.48 5.21
N SER A 120 12.68 11.44 5.26
CA SER A 120 11.41 11.35 4.51
C SER A 120 11.66 11.32 3.01
N PHE A 121 12.58 12.17 2.50
CA PHE A 121 12.95 12.16 1.08
C PHE A 121 13.56 10.83 0.64
N VAL A 122 14.56 10.32 1.38
CA VAL A 122 15.20 9.02 1.04
C VAL A 122 14.19 7.88 1.10
N SER A 123 13.34 7.89 2.12
CA SER A 123 12.24 6.94 2.29
C SER A 123 11.29 6.96 1.08
N ALA A 124 10.76 8.14 0.73
CA ALA A 124 9.83 8.32 -0.39
C ALA A 124 10.46 7.97 -1.75
N PHE A 125 11.74 8.30 -1.95
CA PHE A 125 12.48 7.92 -3.15
C PHE A 125 12.60 6.40 -3.29
N GLY A 126 13.00 5.71 -2.22
CA GLY A 126 13.03 4.24 -2.18
C GLY A 126 11.66 3.63 -2.46
N GLU A 127 10.60 4.17 -1.85
CA GLU A 127 9.22 3.72 -2.05
C GLU A 127 8.77 3.88 -3.51
N SER A 128 9.10 5.03 -4.13
CA SER A 128 8.76 5.32 -5.53
C SER A 128 9.43 4.34 -6.49
N VAL A 129 10.73 4.07 -6.28
CA VAL A 129 11.44 3.02 -7.03
C VAL A 129 10.75 1.68 -6.86
N GLY A 130 10.42 1.32 -5.62
CA GLY A 130 9.67 0.10 -5.30
C GLY A 130 8.38 -0.02 -6.11
N TYR A 131 7.54 1.02 -6.10
CA TYR A 131 6.25 1.02 -6.81
C TYR A 131 6.39 0.87 -8.31
N VAL A 132 7.33 1.58 -8.96
CA VAL A 132 7.55 1.46 -10.41
C VAL A 132 7.80 0.01 -10.79
N PHE A 133 8.65 -0.69 -10.04
CA PHE A 133 8.98 -2.09 -10.33
C PHE A 133 7.86 -3.07 -9.94
N PHE A 134 7.14 -2.85 -8.84
CA PHE A 134 5.95 -3.65 -8.51
C PHE A 134 4.86 -3.52 -9.58
N ILE A 135 4.60 -2.32 -10.08
CA ILE A 135 3.64 -2.06 -11.16
C ILE A 135 4.08 -2.78 -12.44
N ALA A 136 5.37 -2.71 -12.80
CA ALA A 136 5.90 -3.42 -13.97
C ALA A 136 5.69 -4.95 -13.85
N MET A 137 5.97 -5.52 -12.69
CA MET A 137 5.75 -6.95 -12.43
C MET A 137 4.26 -7.33 -12.48
N ASP A 138 3.37 -6.51 -11.92
CA ASP A 138 1.92 -6.73 -12.00
C ASP A 138 1.41 -6.70 -13.44
N PHE A 139 1.90 -5.78 -14.28
CA PHE A 139 1.53 -5.76 -15.71
C PHE A 139 2.00 -6.99 -16.46
N ILE A 140 3.21 -7.48 -16.20
CA ILE A 140 3.71 -8.73 -16.80
C ILE A 140 2.78 -9.88 -16.43
N MET A 141 2.41 -9.97 -15.15
CA MET A 141 1.55 -11.03 -14.65
C MET A 141 0.12 -10.94 -15.17
N LEU A 142 -0.46 -9.74 -15.23
CA LEU A 142 -1.77 -9.52 -15.84
C LEU A 142 -1.78 -9.97 -17.31
N ARG A 143 -0.74 -9.65 -18.07
CA ARG A 143 -0.61 -10.11 -19.47
C ARG A 143 -0.51 -11.63 -19.57
N ARG A 144 0.24 -12.27 -18.67
CA ARG A 144 0.34 -13.74 -18.61
C ARG A 144 -1.01 -14.38 -18.26
N GLY A 145 -1.71 -13.86 -17.25
CA GLY A 145 -3.04 -14.34 -16.86
C GLY A 145 -4.08 -14.21 -17.97
N ILE A 146 -4.11 -13.08 -18.69
CA ILE A 146 -4.99 -12.90 -19.86
C ILE A 146 -4.67 -13.90 -20.98
N ARG A 147 -3.38 -14.18 -21.23
CA ARG A 147 -2.96 -15.15 -22.25
C ARG A 147 -3.36 -16.57 -21.86
N GLN A 148 -3.20 -16.93 -20.58
CA GLN A 148 -3.62 -18.24 -20.05
C GLN A 148 -5.14 -18.42 -20.11
N GLU A 149 -5.91 -17.42 -19.68
CA GLU A 149 -7.38 -17.45 -19.78
C GLU A 149 -7.84 -17.66 -21.22
N ARG A 150 -7.26 -16.91 -22.18
CA ARG A 150 -7.58 -17.07 -23.61
C ARG A 150 -7.22 -18.45 -24.16
N LYS A 151 -6.12 -19.04 -23.72
CA LYS A 151 -5.69 -20.38 -24.13
C LYS A 151 -6.70 -21.43 -23.63
N LEU A 152 -7.05 -21.37 -22.34
CA LEU A 152 -8.04 -22.27 -21.75
C LEU A 152 -9.41 -22.15 -22.43
N LEU A 153 -9.88 -20.94 -22.71
CA LEU A 153 -11.15 -20.74 -23.43
C LEU A 153 -11.12 -21.31 -24.86
N ARG A 154 -9.97 -21.23 -25.55
CA ARG A 154 -9.80 -21.75 -26.92
C ARG A 154 -9.71 -23.27 -27.00
N GLU A 155 -9.16 -23.92 -25.99
CA GLU A 155 -8.96 -25.38 -25.99
C GLU A 155 -10.28 -26.18 -25.97
N GLY A 156 -11.45 -25.52 -25.84
CA GLY A 156 -12.75 -26.20 -25.88
C GLY A 156 -12.94 -27.17 -24.71
N GLY A 157 -14.16 -27.66 -24.49
CA GLY A 157 -14.49 -28.58 -23.40
C GLY A 157 -14.79 -27.87 -22.07
N GLY A 158 -15.91 -28.28 -21.45
CA GLY A 158 -16.35 -27.85 -20.12
C GLY A 158 -16.04 -28.92 -19.07
N GLY A 159 -15.61 -28.48 -17.88
CA GLY A 159 -15.30 -29.35 -16.76
C GLY A 159 -15.01 -28.54 -15.50
N LYS A 160 -15.38 -29.08 -14.33
CA LYS A 160 -15.25 -28.41 -13.03
C LYS A 160 -13.82 -27.94 -12.73
N GLU A 161 -12.81 -28.70 -13.18
CA GLU A 161 -11.40 -28.35 -12.99
C GLU A 161 -11.01 -27.09 -13.78
N LYS A 162 -11.42 -27.03 -15.04
CA LYS A 162 -11.18 -25.87 -15.92
C LYS A 162 -11.92 -24.62 -15.45
N GLU A 163 -13.15 -24.76 -14.99
CA GLU A 163 -13.89 -23.65 -14.36
C GLU A 163 -13.21 -23.16 -13.09
N GLY A 164 -12.66 -24.07 -12.29
CA GLY A 164 -11.85 -23.75 -11.12
C GLY A 164 -10.58 -22.99 -11.47
N GLU A 165 -9.83 -23.41 -12.49
CA GLU A 165 -8.65 -22.69 -12.98
C GLU A 165 -8.99 -21.30 -13.52
N LEU A 166 -10.05 -21.17 -14.30
CA LEU A 166 -10.53 -19.87 -14.81
C LEU A 166 -10.91 -18.94 -13.65
N SER A 167 -11.59 -19.45 -12.62
CA SER A 167 -11.93 -18.69 -11.43
C SER A 167 -10.69 -18.20 -10.67
N LYS A 168 -9.67 -19.06 -10.53
CA LYS A 168 -8.38 -18.70 -9.91
C LYS A 168 -7.67 -17.60 -10.70
N ILE A 169 -7.58 -17.73 -12.03
CA ILE A 169 -6.95 -16.71 -12.89
C ILE A 169 -7.70 -15.37 -12.78
N ARG A 170 -9.03 -15.38 -12.80
CA ARG A 170 -9.84 -14.17 -12.65
C ARG A 170 -9.63 -13.51 -11.30
N THR A 171 -9.61 -14.30 -10.22
CA THR A 171 -9.33 -13.80 -8.88
C THR A 171 -7.93 -13.20 -8.78
N ASP A 172 -6.89 -13.88 -9.28
CA ASP A 172 -5.52 -13.37 -9.31
C ASP A 172 -5.42 -12.05 -10.08
N ARG A 173 -6.10 -11.94 -11.23
CA ARG A 173 -6.16 -10.69 -12.00
C ARG A 173 -6.78 -9.54 -11.20
N VAL A 174 -7.88 -9.77 -10.51
CA VAL A 174 -8.50 -8.74 -9.65
C VAL A 174 -7.53 -8.32 -8.55
N MET A 175 -6.87 -9.28 -7.89
CA MET A 175 -5.90 -8.98 -6.83
C MET A 175 -4.72 -8.14 -7.34
N ARG A 176 -4.24 -8.41 -8.56
CA ARG A 176 -3.19 -7.63 -9.22
C ARG A 176 -3.64 -6.25 -9.63
N LEU A 177 -4.85 -6.10 -10.19
CA LEU A 177 -5.42 -4.78 -10.50
C LEU A 177 -5.54 -3.91 -9.24
N MET A 178 -6.01 -4.50 -8.13
CA MET A 178 -6.05 -3.80 -6.84
C MET A 178 -4.64 -3.44 -6.35
N GLY A 179 -3.65 -4.31 -6.55
CA GLY A 179 -2.24 -4.04 -6.25
C GLY A 179 -1.68 -2.87 -7.04
N THR A 180 -1.91 -2.88 -8.35
CA THR A 180 -1.49 -1.80 -9.26
C THR A 180 -2.15 -0.48 -8.91
N ALA A 181 -3.46 -0.48 -8.63
CA ALA A 181 -4.17 0.72 -8.20
C ALA A 181 -3.61 1.28 -6.87
N ALA A 182 -3.31 0.40 -5.91
CA ALA A 182 -2.68 0.80 -4.65
C ALA A 182 -1.28 1.41 -4.86
N ASN A 183 -0.45 0.77 -5.67
CA ASN A 183 0.91 1.23 -5.95
C ASN A 183 0.92 2.55 -6.73
N LEU A 184 0.00 2.75 -7.68
CA LEU A 184 -0.14 4.02 -8.39
C LEU A 184 -0.58 5.14 -7.44
N ALA A 185 -1.56 4.86 -6.58
CA ALA A 185 -2.04 5.83 -5.61
C ALA A 185 -0.95 6.20 -4.60
N ASP A 186 -0.19 5.22 -4.11
CA ASP A 186 0.92 5.48 -3.19
C ASP A 186 2.10 6.17 -3.88
N LEU A 187 2.35 5.90 -5.17
CA LEU A 187 3.35 6.63 -5.94
C LEU A 187 3.04 8.14 -6.01
N VAL A 188 1.77 8.52 -6.14
CA VAL A 188 1.37 9.94 -6.06
C VAL A 188 1.74 10.56 -4.71
N ILE A 189 1.55 9.81 -3.61
CA ILE A 189 1.92 10.26 -2.26
C ILE A 189 3.43 10.39 -2.12
N ALA A 190 4.19 9.40 -2.62
CA ALA A 190 5.65 9.43 -2.56
C ALA A 190 6.24 10.58 -3.41
N ILE A 191 5.68 10.85 -4.59
CA ILE A 191 6.05 12.01 -5.42
C ILE A 191 5.80 13.32 -4.68
N ALA A 192 4.70 13.45 -3.91
CA ALA A 192 4.41 14.66 -3.13
C ALA A 192 5.49 15.01 -2.08
N ASP A 193 6.26 14.01 -1.63
CA ASP A 193 7.38 14.15 -0.70
C ASP A 193 8.73 14.37 -1.41
N ILE A 194 8.89 13.87 -2.64
CA ILE A 194 10.12 14.01 -3.45
C ILE A 194 10.14 15.35 -4.20
N GLU A 195 9.06 15.64 -4.93
CA GLU A 195 8.91 16.82 -5.78
C GLU A 195 7.54 17.46 -5.51
N PRO A 196 7.45 18.29 -4.45
CA PRO A 196 6.20 18.91 -4.05
C PRO A 196 5.62 19.77 -5.18
N ASN A 197 4.36 19.54 -5.53
CA ASN A 197 3.67 20.26 -6.59
C ASN A 197 2.18 20.45 -6.25
N PRO A 198 1.50 21.44 -6.86
CA PRO A 198 0.11 21.79 -6.50
C PRO A 198 -0.87 20.63 -6.64
N PHE A 199 -0.61 19.69 -7.55
CA PHE A 199 -1.49 18.55 -7.78
C PHE A 199 -1.28 17.44 -6.75
N CYS A 200 -0.04 16.96 -6.58
CA CYS A 200 0.30 15.87 -5.67
C CYS A 200 0.16 16.27 -4.20
N ASN A 201 0.37 17.55 -3.84
CA ASN A 201 0.22 18.01 -2.47
C ASN A 201 -1.20 18.50 -2.14
N HIS A 202 -2.11 18.53 -3.12
CA HIS A 202 -3.51 18.89 -2.87
C HIS A 202 -4.15 17.90 -1.89
N ALA A 203 -4.90 18.41 -0.90
CA ALA A 203 -5.47 17.60 0.17
C ALA A 203 -6.39 16.48 -0.37
N VAL A 204 -7.17 16.79 -1.41
CA VAL A 204 -8.07 15.81 -2.06
C VAL A 204 -7.27 14.73 -2.80
N THR A 205 -6.22 15.10 -3.54
CA THR A 205 -5.37 14.13 -4.26
C THR A 205 -4.74 13.15 -3.29
N LEU A 206 -4.10 13.65 -2.23
CA LEU A 206 -3.51 12.80 -1.18
C LEU A 206 -4.57 11.97 -0.45
N GLY A 207 -5.71 12.57 -0.12
CA GLY A 207 -6.84 11.93 0.54
C GLY A 207 -7.37 10.73 -0.24
N ILE A 208 -7.70 10.94 -1.52
CA ILE A 208 -8.22 9.89 -2.40
C ILE A 208 -7.16 8.82 -2.65
N SER A 209 -5.92 9.21 -2.98
CA SER A 209 -4.83 8.27 -3.19
C SER A 209 -4.61 7.37 -1.96
N GLY A 210 -4.58 7.97 -0.77
CA GLY A 210 -4.40 7.24 0.46
C GLY A 210 -5.53 6.26 0.75
N LEU A 211 -6.78 6.62 0.44
CA LEU A 211 -7.94 5.73 0.59
C LEU A 211 -7.97 4.60 -0.43
N VAL A 212 -7.65 4.88 -1.70
CA VAL A 212 -7.54 3.84 -2.74
C VAL A 212 -6.54 2.76 -2.32
N SER A 213 -5.35 3.15 -1.89
CA SER A 213 -4.35 2.18 -1.41
C SER A 213 -4.77 1.49 -0.10
N ALA A 214 -5.44 2.20 0.82
CA ALA A 214 -5.95 1.59 2.04
C ALA A 214 -6.96 0.48 1.72
N TRP A 215 -8.01 0.80 0.97
CA TRP A 215 -9.12 -0.11 0.67
C TRP A 215 -8.73 -1.24 -0.29
N ALA A 216 -7.81 -1.00 -1.23
CA ALA A 216 -7.17 -2.09 -1.97
C ALA A 216 -6.43 -3.05 -1.04
N GLY A 217 -5.79 -2.54 0.01
CA GLY A 217 -5.18 -3.33 1.07
C GLY A 217 -6.19 -4.10 1.93
N TRP A 218 -7.35 -3.50 2.23
CA TRP A 218 -8.47 -4.21 2.89
C TRP A 218 -8.91 -5.40 2.07
N TYR A 219 -9.25 -5.18 0.80
CA TYR A 219 -9.72 -6.23 -0.11
C TYR A 219 -8.69 -7.35 -0.26
N ARG A 220 -7.41 -7.01 -0.49
CA ARG A 220 -6.35 -8.00 -0.73
C ARG A 220 -5.99 -8.85 0.48
N ASN A 221 -6.15 -8.32 1.69
CA ASN A 221 -5.81 -9.02 2.92
C ASN A 221 -7.03 -9.57 3.66
N TRP A 222 -8.23 -9.38 3.12
CA TRP A 222 -9.46 -9.88 3.72
C TRP A 222 -9.46 -11.42 3.75
N PRO A 223 -9.76 -12.04 4.91
CA PRO A 223 -9.84 -13.49 4.98
C PRO A 223 -10.96 -14.07 4.10
N SER A 224 -10.57 -14.98 3.20
CA SER A 224 -11.48 -15.76 2.36
C SER A 224 -12.30 -16.74 3.19
#